data_AF-K6ZN19-F1
#
_entry.id   AF-K6ZN19-F1
#
_cell.length_a   1.000
_cell.length_b   1.000
_cell.length_c   1.000
_cell.angle_alpha   90.00
_cell.angle_beta   90.00
_cell.angle_gamma   90.00
#
_symmetry.space_group_name_H-M   'P 1'
#
loop_
_entity.id
_entity.type
_entity.pdbx_description
1 polymer ?
#
loop_
_entity_poly.entity_id
_entity_poly.type
_entity_poly.pdbx_seq_one_letter_code
_entity_poly.pdbx_strand_id
1 'polypeptide(L)'
;MYKSSQLIDMLRQKYRLRSDNTVAKKLGVSRSAVSRYRNQTGSIDDRLAVEIAEMLALDPFEVIASMRCERAARNNSPTDINFWRKYAA
;
A
#
# COMPACT_ATOMS: atom_id res chain seq x y z
N MET A 1 9.75 5.77 2.72
CA MET A 1 9.16 4.53 2.19
C MET A 1 7.72 4.45 2.68
N TYR A 2 6.78 4.10 1.81
CA TYR A 2 5.36 4.03 2.16
C TYR A 2 5.01 2.69 2.85
N LYS A 3 4.02 2.72 3.74
CA LYS A 3 3.36 1.51 4.26
C LYS A 3 1.93 1.41 3.75
N SER A 4 1.41 0.18 3.67
CA SER A 4 0.02 -0.06 3.26
C SER A 4 -0.97 0.75 4.10
N SER A 5 -0.78 0.81 5.42
CA SER A 5 -1.63 1.61 6.33
C SER A 5 -1.55 3.12 6.06
N GLN A 6 -0.37 3.65 5.76
CA GLN A 6 -0.16 5.07 5.46
C GLN A 6 -0.84 5.47 4.15
N LEU A 7 -0.73 4.64 3.11
CA LEU A 7 -1.41 4.90 1.83
C LEU A 7 -2.93 4.92 2.00
N ILE A 8 -3.48 4.04 2.85
CA ILE A 8 -4.91 4.05 3.21
C ILE A 8 -5.29 5.35 3.92
N ASP A 9 -4.48 5.86 4.83
CA ASP A 9 -4.74 7.14 5.50
C ASP A 9 -4.64 8.35 4.57
N MET A 10 -3.67 8.36 3.66
CA MET A 10 -3.55 9.40 2.64
C MET A 10 -4.80 9.43 1.73
N LEU A 11 -5.31 8.27 1.31
CA LEU A 11 -6.54 8.18 0.53
C LEU A 11 -7.75 8.71 1.32
N ARG A 12 -7.84 8.37 2.61
CA ARG A 12 -8.91 8.89 3.47
C ARG A 12 -8.89 10.41 3.55
N GLN A 13 -7.71 10.99 3.72
CA GLN A 13 -7.56 12.44 3.78
C GLN A 13 -7.88 13.09 2.43
N LYS A 14 -7.28 12.62 1.33
CA LYS A 14 -7.46 13.18 -0.02
C LYS A 14 -8.92 13.17 -0.47
N TYR A 15 -9.63 12.07 -0.22
CA TYR A 15 -11.02 11.89 -0.68
C TYR A 15 -12.06 12.06 0.44
N ARG A 16 -11.66 12.56 1.62
CA ARG A 16 -12.55 12.78 2.78
C ARG A 16 -13.39 11.54 3.15
N LEU A 17 -12.79 10.36 3.09
CA LEU A 17 -13.47 9.08 3.33
C LEU A 17 -13.60 8.84 4.84
N ARG A 18 -14.84 8.57 5.29
CA ARG A 18 -15.20 8.50 6.71
C ARG A 18 -14.84 7.19 7.39
N SER A 19 -14.59 6.13 6.62
CA SER A 19 -14.37 4.77 7.15
C SER A 19 -13.50 3.92 6.23
N ASP A 20 -12.97 2.83 6.76
CA ASP A 20 -12.23 1.85 5.96
C ASP A 20 -13.13 1.12 4.96
N ASN A 21 -14.43 1.01 5.25
CA ASN A 21 -15.42 0.52 4.29
C ASN A 21 -15.56 1.46 3.07
N THR A 22 -15.55 2.77 3.30
CA THR A 22 -15.57 3.75 2.18
C THR A 22 -14.27 3.72 1.37
N VAL A 23 -13.12 3.40 2.00
CA VAL A 23 -11.86 3.14 1.27
C VAL A 23 -11.97 1.87 0.44
N ALA A 24 -12.45 0.77 1.03
CA ALA A 24 -12.61 -0.51 0.34
C ALA A 24 -13.45 -0.35 -0.94
N LYS A 25 -14.57 0.37 -0.85
CA LYS A 25 -15.42 0.71 -2.01
C LYS A 25 -14.68 1.56 -3.04
N LYS A 26 -13.94 2.57 -2.61
CA LYS A 26 -13.16 3.46 -3.51
C LYS A 26 -12.08 2.69 -4.27
N LEU A 27 -11.44 1.72 -3.62
CA LEU A 27 -10.39 0.87 -4.17
C LEU A 27 -10.91 -0.38 -4.90
N GLY A 28 -12.22 -0.64 -4.88
CA GLY A 28 -12.78 -1.87 -5.46
C GLY A 28 -12.35 -3.17 -4.76
N VAL A 29 -11.91 -3.11 -3.49
CA VAL A 29 -11.45 -4.28 -2.72
C VAL A 29 -12.40 -4.65 -1.58
N SER A 30 -12.21 -5.83 -0.99
CA SER A 30 -12.99 -6.25 0.18
C SER A 30 -12.60 -5.44 1.43
N ARG A 31 -13.54 -5.32 2.39
CA ARG A 31 -13.25 -4.74 3.72
C ARG A 31 -12.15 -5.50 4.45
N SER A 32 -12.12 -6.83 4.28
CA SER A 32 -11.11 -7.71 4.87
C SER A 32 -9.71 -7.42 4.32
N ALA A 33 -9.59 -7.05 3.04
CA ALA A 33 -8.31 -6.62 2.45
C ALA A 33 -7.82 -5.33 3.11
N VAL A 34 -8.67 -4.31 3.24
CA VAL A 34 -8.32 -3.05 3.93
C VAL A 34 -7.91 -3.31 5.38
N SER A 35 -8.62 -4.18 6.09
CA SER A 35 -8.24 -4.55 7.46
C SER A 35 -6.84 -5.21 7.52
N ARG A 36 -6.49 -6.07 6.57
CA ARG A 36 -5.15 -6.67 6.49
C ARG A 36 -4.06 -5.62 6.24
N TYR A 37 -4.32 -4.65 5.36
CA TYR A 37 -3.41 -3.54 5.08
C TYR A 37 -3.17 -2.68 6.32
N ARG A 38 -4.22 -2.40 7.10
CA ARG A 38 -4.15 -1.66 8.37
C ARG A 38 -3.32 -2.39 9.42
N ASN A 39 -3.54 -3.70 9.53
CA ASN A 39 -2.96 -4.54 10.57
C ASN A 39 -1.60 -5.16 10.18
N GLN A 40 -1.02 -4.75 9.04
CA GLN A 40 0.27 -5.25 8.53
C GLN A 40 0.30 -6.78 8.32
N THR A 41 -0.86 -7.43 8.25
CA THR A 41 -0.99 -8.87 7.96
C THR A 41 -1.14 -9.16 6.47
N GLY A 42 -1.24 -8.11 5.64
CA GLY A 42 -1.17 -8.16 4.19
C GLY A 42 -0.63 -6.84 3.63
N SER A 43 -0.10 -6.91 2.41
CA SER A 43 0.39 -5.75 1.64
C SER A 43 -0.52 -5.48 0.45
N ILE A 44 -0.62 -4.23 0.02
CA ILE A 44 -1.20 -3.86 -1.28
C ILE A 44 -0.41 -4.59 -2.40
N ASP A 45 -1.11 -5.07 -3.43
CA ASP A 45 -0.47 -5.70 -4.60
C ASP A 45 0.01 -4.66 -5.61
N ASP A 46 0.81 -5.08 -6.59
CA ASP A 46 1.47 -4.15 -7.50
C ASP A 46 0.47 -3.41 -8.40
N ARG A 47 -0.63 -4.06 -8.80
CA ARG A 47 -1.69 -3.40 -9.58
C ARG A 47 -2.33 -2.29 -8.76
N LEU A 48 -2.79 -2.61 -7.55
CA LEU A 48 -3.44 -1.65 -6.67
C LEU A 48 -2.45 -0.56 -6.20
N ALA A 49 -1.16 -0.86 -6.10
CA ALA A 49 -0.12 0.12 -5.80
C ALA A 49 -0.04 1.21 -6.88
N VAL A 50 -0.09 0.85 -8.17
CA VAL A 50 -0.14 1.81 -9.28
C VAL A 50 -1.39 2.66 -9.19
N GLU A 51 -2.57 2.04 -9.05
CA GLU A 51 -3.84 2.75 -8.96
C GLU A 51 -3.84 3.75 -7.79
N ILE A 52 -3.30 3.35 -6.63
CA ILE A 52 -3.17 4.22 -5.44
C ILE A 52 -2.17 5.35 -5.67
N ALA A 53 -1.02 5.07 -6.31
CA ALA A 53 -0.04 6.09 -6.62
C ALA A 53 -0.63 7.17 -7.54
N GLU A 54 -1.34 6.78 -8.59
CA GLU A 54 -2.05 7.71 -9.48
C GLU A 54 -3.11 8.50 -8.71
N MET A 55 -3.94 7.83 -7.91
CA MET A 55 -4.94 8.48 -7.07
C MET A 55 -4.34 9.49 -6.10
N LEU A 56 -3.13 9.25 -5.58
CA LEU A 56 -2.45 10.14 -4.64
C LEU A 56 -1.50 11.15 -5.31
N ALA A 57 -1.24 11.03 -6.62
CA ALA A 57 -0.20 11.76 -7.34
C ALA A 57 1.21 11.52 -6.77
N LEU A 58 1.52 10.25 -6.51
CA LEU A 58 2.84 9.76 -6.10
C LEU A 58 3.54 9.07 -7.28
N ASP A 59 4.85 8.85 -7.17
CA ASP A 59 5.57 8.00 -8.12
C ASP A 59 5.11 6.53 -7.96
N PRO A 60 4.54 5.91 -9.01
CA PRO A 60 4.12 4.51 -8.97
C PRO A 60 5.25 3.53 -8.62
N PHE A 61 6.47 3.80 -9.08
CA PHE A 61 7.61 2.92 -8.86
C PHE A 61 8.04 2.91 -7.40
N GLU A 62 8.07 4.07 -6.75
CA GLU A 62 8.38 4.18 -5.32
C GLU A 62 7.33 3.47 -4.45
N VAL A 63 6.05 3.59 -4.82
CA VAL A 63 4.96 2.92 -4.12
C VAL A 63 5.05 1.40 -4.30
N ILE A 64 5.28 0.90 -5.52
CA ILE A 64 5.50 -0.54 -5.77
C ILE A 64 6.68 -1.05 -4.95
N ALA A 65 7.83 -0.37 -5.00
CA ALA A 65 9.02 -0.77 -4.27
C ALA A 65 8.76 -0.82 -2.77
N SER A 66 8.03 0.17 -2.24
CA SER A 66 7.59 0.19 -0.84
C SER A 66 6.72 -1.02 -0.47
N MET A 67 5.74 -1.37 -1.31
CA MET A 67 4.86 -2.53 -1.07
C MET A 67 5.60 -3.86 -1.18
N ARG A 68 6.56 -3.96 -2.10
CA ARG A 68 7.45 -5.12 -2.25
C ARG A 68 8.34 -5.29 -1.02
N CYS A 69 8.92 -4.20 -0.48
CA CYS A 69 9.67 -4.23 0.79
C CYS A 69 8.80 -4.71 1.96
N GLU A 70 7.60 -4.16 2.11
CA GLU A 70 6.66 -4.54 3.18
C GLU A 70 6.30 -6.04 3.10
N ARG A 71 6.02 -6.53 1.88
CA ARG A 71 5.73 -7.96 1.63
C ARG A 71 6.93 -8.86 1.93
N ALA A 72 8.12 -8.46 1.51
CA ALA A 72 9.35 -9.21 1.73
C ALA A 72 9.73 -9.31 3.22
N ALA A 73 9.51 -8.23 3.99
CA ALA A 73 9.70 -8.24 5.44
C ALA A 73 8.83 -9.29 6.12
N ARG A 74 7.56 -9.42 5.73
CA ARG A 74 6.64 -10.44 6.25
C ARG A 74 7.03 -11.85 5.84
N ASN A 75 7.58 -12.03 4.63
CA ASN A 75 8.01 -13.32 4.12
C ASN A 75 9.44 -13.69 4.56
N ASN A 76 10.08 -12.86 5.39
CA ASN A 76 11.48 -13.02 5.82
C ASN A 76 12.45 -13.26 4.65
N SER A 77 12.38 -12.40 3.62
CA SER A 77 13.27 -12.42 2.44
C SER A 77 14.23 -11.22 2.47
N PRO A 78 15.43 -11.34 3.08
CA PRO A 78 16.39 -10.24 3.17
C PRO A 78 16.88 -9.75 1.80
N THR A 79 17.03 -10.66 0.84
CA THR A 79 17.46 -10.34 -0.52
C THR A 79 16.49 -9.38 -1.20
N ASP A 80 15.19 -9.66 -1.12
CA ASP A 80 14.16 -8.81 -1.71
C ASP A 80 14.08 -7.46 -1.00
N ILE A 81 14.18 -7.45 0.35
CA ILE A 81 14.20 -6.20 1.12
C ILE A 81 15.34 -5.30 0.65
N ASN A 82 16.55 -5.85 0.55
CA ASN A 82 17.74 -5.11 0.15
C ASN A 82 17.68 -4.62 -1.30
N PHE A 83 17.04 -5.40 -2.19
CA PHE A 83 16.84 -5.00 -3.58
C PHE A 83 15.84 -3.84 -3.68
N TRP A 84 14.63 -4.01 -3.14
CA TRP A 84 13.55 -3.03 -3.30
C TRP A 84 13.77 -1.75 -2.50
N ARG A 85 14.50 -1.81 -1.37
CA ARG A 85 14.80 -0.63 -0.54
C ARG A 85 15.58 0.46 -1.29
N LYS A 86 16.32 0.10 -2.34
CA LYS A 86 17.06 1.07 -3.18
C LYS A 86 16.13 1.99 -3.99
N TYR A 87 14.89 1.56 -4.19
CA TYR A 87 13.91 2.19 -5.07
C TYR A 87 12.68 2.68 -4.31
N ALA A 88 12.51 2.26 -3.05
CA ALA A 88 11.56 2.86 -2.14
C ALA A 88 12.19 4.15 -1.59
N ALA A 89 11.62 5.32 -1.93
CA ALA A 89 12.02 6.61 -1.37
C ALA A 89 12.12 6.61 0.15
#